data_AF-A0A965FZF1-F1
#
_entry.id   AF-A0A965FZF1-F1
#
_cell.length_a   1.000
_cell.length_b   1.000
_cell.length_c   1.000
_cell.angle_alpha   90.00
_cell.angle_beta   90.00
_cell.angle_gamma   90.00
#
_symmetry.space_group_name_H-M   'P 1'
#
loop_
_entity.id
_entity.type
_entity.pdbx_description
1 polymer ?
#
loop_
_entity_poly.entity_id
_entity_poly.type
_entity_poly.pdbx_seq_one_letter_code
_entity_poly.pdbx_strand_id
1 'polypeptide(L)'
;MPRFALSLALVVLLSVGCAHQPRPDSVPDVYEGKLAPKTAVLLLEKGDRLAICGDSITEQKMYSRLMEAYITAARPDLAITCRQYGWSGEQAAGFLKRMDNDVLRFKPTIATTCYGMNDFRYVPQDDVIAETYRQNQTKVVQAFKAAGARVVLGSSGTIHSVPPWVKSAKGTWESLNLALLNFRNIDIEIAASEQVAFADVYWPMLIKGYEARAKYGETFKLEGNDGVHPGWAGHVVMASAYLEALGLKGNLGEISVDLEKGSATSKEGQRITKYENGTISLRSFRIPFSFEAGDVAKDNTIAAGVALSGFQRKLNRLTLKVTGVKASKVKVTWGAATMEFTAVQALKGINLAAEFPQNPTAPVFAKIWQAVGDKQAFETTQIKTLFRSKEAKADIEAVVKSSEIEHARLASALKALVRPVDSILKIEEVR
;
A
#
# COMPACT_ATOMS: atom_id res chain seq x y z
N MET A 1 -10.55 -47.41 -48.02
CA MET A 1 -11.57 -46.57 -47.37
C MET A 1 -11.31 -46.57 -45.86
N PRO A 2 -10.74 -45.51 -45.26
CA PRO A 2 -10.56 -45.47 -43.82
C PRO A 2 -11.81 -44.89 -43.15
N ARG A 3 -12.26 -45.55 -42.08
CA ARG A 3 -13.36 -45.14 -41.21
C ARG A 3 -12.89 -44.00 -40.30
N PHE A 4 -13.57 -42.86 -40.35
CA PHE A 4 -13.41 -41.79 -39.36
C PHE A 4 -14.14 -42.17 -38.07
N ALA A 5 -13.42 -42.26 -36.96
CA ALA A 5 -13.99 -42.30 -35.63
C ALA A 5 -14.12 -40.86 -35.10
N LEU A 6 -15.35 -40.43 -34.85
CA LEU A 6 -15.68 -39.13 -34.29
C LEU A 6 -15.52 -39.20 -32.76
N SER A 7 -14.47 -38.61 -32.21
CA SER A 7 -14.30 -38.47 -30.76
C SER A 7 -15.09 -37.27 -30.25
N LEU A 8 -16.21 -37.54 -29.57
CA LEU A 8 -17.02 -36.54 -28.89
C LEU A 8 -16.30 -36.15 -27.57
N ALA A 9 -15.68 -34.96 -27.54
CA ALA A 9 -15.10 -34.41 -26.32
C ALA A 9 -16.22 -33.88 -25.42
N LEU A 10 -16.50 -34.61 -24.34
CA LEU A 10 -17.40 -34.18 -23.27
C LEU A 10 -16.70 -33.08 -22.45
N VAL A 11 -17.05 -31.81 -22.69
CA VAL A 11 -16.63 -30.71 -21.81
C VAL A 11 -17.47 -30.80 -20.54
N VAL A 12 -16.87 -31.32 -19.47
CA VAL A 12 -17.44 -31.23 -18.13
C VAL A 12 -17.26 -29.79 -17.65
N LEU A 13 -18.34 -29.01 -17.74
CA LEU A 13 -18.47 -27.75 -17.01
C LEU A 13 -18.53 -28.07 -15.51
N LEU A 14 -17.37 -28.14 -14.86
CA LEU A 14 -17.30 -28.09 -13.40
C LEU A 14 -17.84 -26.72 -12.98
N SER A 15 -19.00 -26.70 -12.34
CA SER A 15 -19.51 -25.55 -11.62
C SER A 15 -18.53 -25.23 -10.48
N VAL A 16 -17.58 -24.35 -10.75
CA VAL A 16 -16.70 -23.80 -9.70
C VAL A 16 -17.60 -22.94 -8.82
N GLY A 17 -18.00 -23.46 -7.65
CA GLY A 17 -18.70 -22.66 -6.65
C GLY A 17 -17.92 -21.38 -6.38
N CYS A 18 -18.61 -20.25 -6.21
CA CYS A 18 -17.96 -18.98 -5.90
C CYS A 18 -17.24 -19.15 -4.54
N ALA A 19 -15.91 -19.08 -4.54
CA ALA A 19 -15.15 -19.17 -3.30
C ALA A 19 -15.38 -17.91 -2.46
N HIS A 20 -15.59 -18.09 -1.15
CA HIS A 20 -15.81 -17.00 -0.21
C HIS A 20 -14.50 -16.58 0.46
N GLN A 21 -14.40 -15.30 0.78
CA GLN A 21 -13.27 -14.73 1.48
C GLN A 21 -13.28 -15.22 2.94
N PRO A 22 -12.14 -15.71 3.49
CA PRO A 22 -12.06 -16.11 4.89
C PRO A 22 -12.42 -14.96 5.83
N ARG A 23 -13.41 -15.21 6.69
CA ARG A 23 -13.92 -14.29 7.71
C ARG A 23 -13.58 -14.85 9.10
N PRO A 24 -12.98 -14.04 10.00
CA PRO A 24 -12.82 -14.41 11.41
C PRO A 24 -14.15 -14.37 12.16
N ASP A 25 -14.31 -15.21 13.19
CA ASP A 25 -15.52 -15.28 14.03
C ASP A 25 -15.90 -13.94 14.69
N SER A 26 -14.94 -13.03 14.85
CA SER A 26 -15.17 -11.69 15.40
C SER A 26 -15.93 -10.74 14.46
N VAL A 27 -16.07 -11.08 13.18
CA VAL A 27 -16.81 -10.31 12.18
C VAL A 27 -18.17 -10.99 11.98
N PRO A 28 -19.32 -10.29 11.99
CA PRO A 28 -20.63 -10.90 11.83
C PRO A 28 -20.80 -11.73 10.56
N ASP A 29 -21.63 -12.78 10.64
CA ASP A 29 -21.84 -13.75 9.57
C ASP A 29 -22.45 -13.14 8.30
N VAL A 30 -23.17 -12.03 8.42
CA VAL A 30 -23.76 -11.30 7.28
C VAL A 30 -22.72 -10.76 6.29
N TYR A 31 -21.45 -10.65 6.68
CA TYR A 31 -20.37 -10.22 5.80
C TYR A 31 -19.81 -11.38 4.98
N GLU A 32 -20.52 -11.75 3.91
CA GLU A 32 -20.10 -12.79 2.98
C GLU A 32 -19.47 -12.19 1.71
N GLY A 33 -18.15 -12.05 1.71
CA GLY A 33 -17.39 -11.49 0.59
C GLY A 33 -16.93 -12.53 -0.42
N LYS A 34 -16.86 -12.15 -1.70
CA LYS A 34 -16.17 -12.96 -2.72
C LYS A 34 -14.68 -13.04 -2.42
N LEU A 35 -14.06 -14.19 -2.68
CA LEU A 35 -12.62 -14.38 -2.54
C LEU A 35 -11.88 -13.39 -3.45
N ALA A 36 -11.07 -12.51 -2.84
CA ALA A 36 -10.24 -11.57 -3.59
C ALA A 36 -9.09 -12.31 -4.30
N PRO A 37 -8.82 -11.99 -5.58
CA PRO A 37 -7.68 -12.57 -6.26
C PRO A 37 -6.37 -12.07 -5.61
N LYS A 38 -5.36 -12.95 -5.56
CA LYS A 38 -4.04 -12.61 -5.02
C LYS A 38 -3.07 -12.30 -6.15
N THR A 39 -2.33 -11.20 -6.03
CA THR A 39 -1.21 -10.90 -6.92
C THR A 39 0.00 -11.77 -6.54
N ALA A 40 0.41 -12.67 -7.43
CA ALA A 40 1.55 -13.58 -7.19
C ALA A 40 2.91 -12.99 -7.60
N VAL A 41 2.91 -12.07 -8.56
CA VAL A 41 4.09 -11.51 -9.23
C VAL A 41 4.21 -10.01 -8.99
N LEU A 42 5.43 -9.48 -9.02
CA LEU A 42 5.65 -8.04 -8.95
C LEU A 42 5.11 -7.39 -10.24
N LEU A 43 4.15 -6.49 -10.10
CA LEU A 43 3.57 -5.75 -11.23
C LEU A 43 4.40 -4.53 -11.62
N LEU A 44 5.15 -3.94 -10.67
CA LEU A 44 6.01 -2.81 -10.97
C LEU A 44 7.23 -3.24 -11.78
N GLU A 45 7.44 -2.54 -12.88
CA GLU A 45 8.59 -2.64 -13.77
C GLU A 45 9.50 -1.42 -13.59
N LYS A 46 10.76 -1.58 -14.01
CA LYS A 46 11.74 -0.51 -13.87
C LYS A 46 11.33 0.71 -14.69
N GLY A 47 11.24 1.88 -14.06
CA GLY A 47 10.89 3.14 -14.69
C GLY A 47 9.40 3.40 -14.81
N ASP A 48 8.55 2.61 -14.15
CA ASP A 48 7.11 2.85 -14.18
C ASP A 48 6.72 4.23 -13.63
N ARG A 49 5.64 4.75 -14.19
CA ARG A 49 4.93 5.96 -13.76
C ARG A 49 3.62 5.52 -13.13
N LEU A 50 3.60 5.47 -11.79
CA LEU A 50 2.46 5.05 -10.99
C LEU A 50 1.52 6.22 -10.73
N ALA A 51 0.31 6.16 -11.28
CA ALA A 51 -0.80 7.05 -10.92
C ALA A 51 -1.56 6.50 -9.72
N ILE A 52 -1.75 7.29 -8.67
CA ILE A 52 -2.56 6.92 -7.50
C ILE A 52 -3.84 7.77 -7.51
N CYS A 53 -4.95 7.17 -7.90
CA CYS A 53 -6.22 7.88 -8.14
C CYS A 53 -7.27 7.50 -7.11
N GLY A 54 -8.13 8.46 -6.75
CA GLY A 54 -9.26 8.23 -5.86
C GLY A 54 -9.87 9.54 -5.37
N ASP A 55 -10.74 9.43 -4.38
CA ASP A 55 -11.56 10.53 -3.88
C ASP A 55 -10.91 11.37 -2.76
N SER A 56 -11.71 11.86 -1.80
CA SER A 56 -11.24 12.62 -0.63
C SER A 56 -10.22 11.86 0.20
N ILE A 57 -10.34 10.54 0.33
CA ILE A 57 -9.40 9.74 1.11
C ILE A 57 -8.03 9.75 0.45
N THR A 58 -7.99 9.75 -0.89
CA THR A 58 -6.73 9.92 -1.65
C THR A 58 -6.21 11.34 -1.53
N GLU A 59 -7.09 12.35 -1.54
CA GLU A 59 -6.70 13.75 -1.38
C GLU A 59 -6.05 14.03 -0.01
N GLN A 60 -6.31 13.23 1.03
CA GLN A 60 -5.57 13.31 2.29
C GLN A 60 -4.06 13.05 2.12
N LYS A 61 -3.65 12.38 1.03
CA LYS A 61 -2.27 12.04 0.64
C LYS A 61 -1.55 11.10 1.60
N MET A 62 -2.24 10.51 2.58
CA MET A 62 -1.58 9.74 3.63
C MET A 62 -1.14 8.37 3.09
N TYR A 63 -2.05 7.55 2.55
CA TYR A 63 -1.67 6.24 1.96
C TYR A 63 -0.82 6.38 0.69
N SER A 64 -1.05 7.41 -0.14
CA SER A 64 -0.25 7.66 -1.34
C SER A 64 1.19 8.07 -0.98
N ARG A 65 1.38 8.86 0.08
CA ARG A 65 2.72 9.19 0.61
C ARG A 65 3.40 7.96 1.19
N LEU A 66 2.67 7.11 1.92
CA LEU A 66 3.16 5.83 2.43
C LEU A 66 3.66 4.92 1.30
N MET A 67 2.86 4.77 0.24
CA MET A 67 3.22 3.97 -0.93
C MET A 67 4.47 4.50 -1.63
N GLU A 68 4.51 5.79 -1.98
CA GLU A 68 5.64 6.37 -2.71
C GLU A 68 6.92 6.38 -1.88
N ALA A 69 6.86 6.76 -0.60
CA ALA A 69 8.03 6.75 0.28
C ALA A 69 8.56 5.32 0.48
N TYR A 70 7.66 4.34 0.64
CA TYR A 70 8.04 2.93 0.73
C TYR A 70 8.73 2.46 -0.55
N ILE A 71 8.13 2.65 -1.73
CA ILE A 71 8.69 2.18 -3.00
C ILE A 71 10.05 2.84 -3.25
N THR A 72 10.17 4.14 -3.01
CA THR A 72 11.40 4.92 -3.17
C THR A 72 12.53 4.40 -2.29
N ALA A 73 12.24 4.07 -1.02
CA ALA A 73 13.22 3.64 -0.04
C ALA A 73 13.55 2.14 -0.13
N ALA A 74 12.53 1.29 -0.27
CA ALA A 74 12.64 -0.15 -0.21
C ALA A 74 12.94 -0.79 -1.57
N ARG A 75 12.57 -0.14 -2.68
CA ARG A 75 12.77 -0.64 -4.06
C ARG A 75 13.33 0.43 -5.02
N PRO A 76 14.43 1.13 -4.66
CA PRO A 76 15.05 2.11 -5.56
C PRO A 76 15.56 1.48 -6.85
N ASP A 77 15.78 0.16 -6.88
CA ASP A 77 16.12 -0.61 -8.08
C ASP A 77 15.06 -0.51 -9.19
N LEU A 78 13.80 -0.27 -8.82
CA LEU A 78 12.71 -0.09 -9.77
C LEU A 78 12.67 1.32 -10.35
N ALA A 79 13.25 2.34 -9.71
CA ALA A 79 13.21 3.73 -10.18
C ALA A 79 11.78 4.20 -10.55
N ILE A 80 10.79 3.84 -9.72
CA ILE A 80 9.39 4.23 -9.91
C ILE A 80 9.22 5.71 -9.64
N THR A 81 8.42 6.38 -10.47
CA THR A 81 7.89 7.71 -10.18
C THR A 81 6.40 7.59 -9.86
N CYS A 82 5.93 8.32 -8.86
CA CYS A 82 4.51 8.34 -8.50
C CYS A 82 3.94 9.75 -8.68
N ARG A 83 2.64 9.83 -8.97
CA ARG A 83 1.84 11.05 -8.88
C ARG A 83 0.47 10.70 -8.31
N GLN A 84 -0.01 11.46 -7.33
CA GLN A 84 -1.34 11.28 -6.77
C GLN A 84 -2.36 12.22 -7.42
N TYR A 85 -3.60 11.73 -7.53
CA TYR A 85 -4.69 12.41 -8.21
C TYR A 85 -5.97 12.41 -7.37
N GLY A 86 -5.84 12.59 -6.05
CA GLY A 86 -6.98 12.60 -5.13
C GLY A 86 -7.89 13.83 -5.30
N TRP A 87 -9.21 13.61 -5.27
CA TRP A 87 -10.21 14.66 -5.39
C TRP A 87 -11.42 14.47 -4.47
N SER A 88 -11.63 15.38 -3.53
CA SER A 88 -12.69 15.29 -2.51
C SER A 88 -14.10 15.29 -3.08
N GLY A 89 -14.93 14.38 -2.56
CA GLY A 89 -16.33 14.20 -2.97
C GLY A 89 -16.51 13.56 -4.35
N GLU A 90 -15.42 13.14 -4.98
CA GLU A 90 -15.47 12.56 -6.32
C GLU A 90 -16.06 11.13 -6.31
N GLN A 91 -16.90 10.87 -7.31
CA GLN A 91 -17.36 9.53 -7.72
C GLN A 91 -16.58 9.08 -8.95
N ALA A 92 -16.59 7.79 -9.27
CA ALA A 92 -15.90 7.23 -10.45
C ALA A 92 -16.30 7.94 -11.77
N ALA A 93 -17.57 8.36 -11.90
CA ALA A 93 -18.04 9.15 -13.05
C ALA A 93 -17.39 10.54 -13.15
N GLY A 94 -17.13 11.19 -12.01
CA GLY A 94 -16.44 12.48 -11.96
C GLY A 94 -14.97 12.32 -12.37
N PHE A 95 -14.33 11.25 -11.88
CA PHE A 95 -12.96 10.92 -12.25
C PHE A 95 -12.83 10.70 -13.75
N LEU A 96 -13.70 9.87 -14.33
CA LEU A 96 -13.71 9.58 -15.76
C LEU A 96 -13.72 10.85 -16.63
N LYS A 97 -14.49 11.88 -16.23
CA LYS A 97 -14.58 13.16 -16.96
C LYS A 97 -13.28 13.97 -16.96
N ARG A 98 -12.41 13.78 -15.98
CA ARG A 98 -11.15 14.54 -15.86
C ARG A 98 -9.90 13.71 -16.17
N MET A 99 -10.03 12.42 -16.47
CA MET A 99 -8.90 11.52 -16.70
C MET A 99 -7.93 12.05 -17.76
N ASP A 100 -8.43 12.49 -18.92
CA ASP A 100 -7.59 13.01 -20.00
C ASP A 100 -6.76 14.23 -19.55
N ASN A 101 -7.43 15.18 -18.89
CA ASN A 101 -6.81 16.42 -18.47
C ASN A 101 -5.89 16.26 -17.27
N ASP A 102 -6.23 15.41 -16.31
CA ASP A 102 -5.50 15.39 -15.05
C ASP A 102 -4.50 14.24 -14.96
N VAL A 103 -4.74 13.13 -15.66
CA VAL A 103 -4.01 11.88 -15.43
C VAL A 103 -3.34 11.35 -16.69
N LEU A 104 -4.13 11.03 -17.72
CA LEU A 104 -3.64 10.34 -18.91
C LEU A 104 -2.64 11.17 -19.72
N ARG A 105 -2.73 12.51 -19.66
CA ARG A 105 -1.71 13.39 -20.24
C ARG A 105 -0.29 13.18 -19.70
N PHE A 106 -0.16 12.69 -18.46
CA PHE A 106 1.13 12.36 -17.86
C PHE A 106 1.58 10.92 -18.16
N LYS A 107 0.82 10.24 -19.03
CA LYS A 107 1.13 8.93 -19.59
C LYS A 107 1.46 7.91 -18.51
N PRO A 108 0.62 7.66 -17.50
CA PRO A 108 0.91 6.63 -16.51
C PRO A 108 1.13 5.27 -17.20
N THR A 109 2.04 4.46 -16.67
CA THR A 109 2.24 3.06 -17.15
C THR A 109 1.55 2.05 -16.26
N ILE A 110 1.19 2.46 -15.04
CA ILE A 110 0.39 1.69 -14.10
C ILE A 110 -0.43 2.66 -13.25
N ALA A 111 -1.67 2.30 -12.91
CA ALA A 111 -2.55 3.12 -12.09
C ALA A 111 -3.21 2.30 -10.99
N THR A 112 -3.42 2.91 -9.82
CA THR A 112 -4.33 2.41 -8.79
C THR A 112 -5.57 3.30 -8.71
N THR A 113 -6.72 2.71 -8.39
CA THR A 113 -7.98 3.45 -8.17
C THR A 113 -8.56 3.14 -6.80
N CYS A 114 -9.12 4.13 -6.11
CA CYS A 114 -9.79 3.99 -4.82
C CYS A 114 -11.10 4.79 -4.85
N TYR A 115 -12.18 4.19 -5.35
CA TYR A 115 -13.53 4.80 -5.46
C TYR A 115 -14.57 3.88 -4.82
N GLY A 116 -15.82 4.35 -4.67
CA GLY A 116 -16.90 3.61 -4.01
C GLY A 116 -17.52 4.36 -2.83
N MET A 117 -16.71 5.11 -2.06
CA MET A 117 -17.17 5.78 -0.84
C MET A 117 -18.17 6.92 -1.11
N ASN A 118 -18.01 7.69 -2.19
CA ASN A 118 -19.03 8.67 -2.59
C ASN A 118 -20.08 8.04 -3.53
N ASP A 119 -19.73 6.96 -4.22
CA ASP A 119 -20.54 6.32 -5.25
C ASP A 119 -21.75 5.59 -4.68
N PHE A 120 -21.63 4.99 -3.48
CA PHE A 120 -22.76 4.30 -2.83
C PHE A 120 -23.77 5.27 -2.18
N ARG A 121 -23.48 6.58 -2.19
CA ARG A 121 -24.37 7.67 -1.74
C ARG A 121 -24.85 7.55 -0.29
N TYR A 122 -24.16 6.76 0.53
CA TYR A 122 -24.49 6.54 1.95
C TYR A 122 -25.91 5.98 2.15
N VAL A 123 -26.34 5.09 1.26
CA VAL A 123 -27.59 4.33 1.41
C VAL A 123 -27.30 2.83 1.46
N PRO A 124 -28.22 2.00 2.00
CA PRO A 124 -28.11 0.54 1.92
C PRO A 124 -28.05 0.09 0.47
N GLN A 125 -27.77 -1.20 0.25
CA GLN A 125 -27.66 -1.76 -1.09
C GLN A 125 -28.85 -1.36 -1.98
N ASP A 126 -28.51 -0.81 -3.13
CA ASP A 126 -29.43 -0.38 -4.17
C ASP A 126 -28.83 -0.79 -5.51
N ASP A 127 -29.57 -1.59 -6.28
CA ASP A 127 -29.06 -2.21 -7.50
C ASP A 127 -28.81 -1.20 -8.62
N VAL A 128 -29.56 -0.10 -8.66
CA VAL A 128 -29.38 0.96 -9.68
C VAL A 128 -28.09 1.73 -9.41
N ILE A 129 -27.83 2.05 -8.14
CA ILE A 129 -26.57 2.70 -7.72
C ILE A 129 -25.39 1.74 -7.96
N ALA A 130 -25.54 0.47 -7.59
CA ALA A 130 -24.50 -0.55 -7.79
C ALA A 130 -24.15 -0.75 -9.27
N GLU A 131 -25.15 -0.84 -10.14
CA GLU A 131 -24.92 -0.97 -11.59
C GLU A 131 -24.31 0.31 -12.18
N THR A 132 -24.73 1.48 -11.71
CA THR A 132 -24.09 2.75 -12.11
C THR A 132 -22.60 2.77 -11.71
N TYR A 133 -22.27 2.33 -10.50
CA TYR A 133 -20.89 2.20 -10.04
C TYR A 133 -20.09 1.24 -10.94
N ARG A 134 -20.63 0.04 -11.19
CA ARG A 134 -20.01 -0.97 -12.07
C ARG A 134 -19.65 -0.38 -13.42
N GLN A 135 -20.61 0.29 -14.08
CA GLN A 135 -20.40 0.86 -15.41
C GLN A 135 -19.31 1.93 -15.41
N ASN A 136 -19.31 2.82 -14.41
CA ASN A 136 -18.33 3.90 -14.32
C ASN A 136 -16.93 3.36 -14.01
N GLN A 137 -16.78 2.44 -13.06
CA GLN A 137 -15.48 1.84 -12.76
C GLN A 137 -14.93 0.99 -13.90
N THR A 138 -15.80 0.25 -14.59
CA THR A 138 -15.40 -0.48 -15.81
C THR A 138 -14.83 0.48 -16.86
N LYS A 139 -15.50 1.61 -17.11
CA LYS A 139 -15.01 2.64 -18.05
C LYS A 139 -13.69 3.28 -17.60
N VAL A 140 -13.49 3.51 -16.30
CA VAL A 140 -12.22 4.01 -15.75
C VAL A 140 -11.09 3.02 -16.03
N VAL A 141 -11.29 1.73 -15.75
CA VAL A 141 -10.31 0.67 -16.03
C VAL A 141 -9.99 0.59 -17.52
N GLN A 142 -11.02 0.61 -18.37
CA GLN A 142 -10.87 0.58 -19.82
C GLN A 142 -10.13 1.80 -20.37
N ALA A 143 -10.36 2.99 -19.83
CA ALA A 143 -9.65 4.21 -20.23
C ALA A 143 -8.14 4.13 -19.92
N PHE A 144 -7.75 3.60 -18.76
CA PHE A 144 -6.34 3.34 -18.46
C PHE A 144 -5.71 2.31 -19.40
N LYS A 145 -6.41 1.19 -19.65
CA LYS A 145 -5.93 0.15 -20.58
C LYS A 145 -5.76 0.70 -22.00
N ALA A 146 -6.71 1.50 -22.47
CA ALA A 146 -6.64 2.16 -23.77
C ALA A 146 -5.45 3.13 -23.88
N ALA A 147 -5.06 3.76 -22.76
CA ALA A 147 -3.87 4.59 -22.66
C ALA A 147 -2.55 3.80 -22.47
N GLY A 148 -2.62 2.46 -22.47
CA GLY A 148 -1.46 1.57 -22.30
C GLY A 148 -1.00 1.38 -20.85
N ALA A 149 -1.82 1.75 -19.87
CA ALA A 149 -1.51 1.56 -18.46
C ALA A 149 -2.06 0.22 -17.93
N ARG A 150 -1.25 -0.45 -17.10
CA ARG A 150 -1.73 -1.56 -16.25
C ARG A 150 -2.56 -0.99 -15.10
N VAL A 151 -3.46 -1.77 -14.53
CA VAL A 151 -4.35 -1.29 -13.48
C VAL A 151 -4.32 -2.21 -12.26
N VAL A 152 -4.30 -1.59 -11.08
CA VAL A 152 -4.64 -2.20 -9.80
C VAL A 152 -5.93 -1.55 -9.31
N LEU A 153 -7.05 -2.21 -9.59
CA LEU A 153 -8.38 -1.76 -9.18
C LEU A 153 -8.54 -1.95 -7.68
N GLY A 154 -8.63 -0.87 -6.90
CA GLY A 154 -8.85 -0.94 -5.46
C GLY A 154 -10.30 -0.70 -5.07
N SER A 155 -10.76 -1.44 -4.07
CA SER A 155 -12.04 -1.14 -3.42
C SER A 155 -11.91 0.10 -2.52
N SER A 156 -13.04 0.72 -2.16
CA SER A 156 -13.08 1.60 -0.99
C SER A 156 -12.81 0.83 0.31
N GLY A 157 -12.61 1.56 1.41
CA GLY A 157 -12.65 1.01 2.76
C GLY A 157 -14.06 0.81 3.30
N THR A 158 -14.17 0.57 4.60
CA THR A 158 -15.40 0.53 5.40
C THR A 158 -15.74 1.91 5.97
N ILE A 159 -16.89 2.01 6.63
CA ILE A 159 -17.23 3.14 7.52
C ILE A 159 -17.26 2.67 8.99
N HIS A 160 -16.94 3.56 9.93
CA HIS A 160 -17.07 3.28 11.37
C HIS A 160 -18.48 3.60 11.91
N SER A 161 -19.18 4.55 11.30
CA SER A 161 -20.50 5.01 11.73
C SER A 161 -21.25 5.64 10.56
N VAL A 162 -22.58 5.73 10.66
CA VAL A 162 -23.35 6.55 9.71
C VAL A 162 -22.85 8.00 9.83
N PRO A 163 -22.29 8.60 8.75
CA PRO A 163 -21.64 9.89 8.84
C PRO A 163 -22.67 11.00 9.15
N PRO A 164 -22.53 11.74 10.26
CA PRO A 164 -23.55 12.70 10.69
C PRO A 164 -23.70 13.91 9.75
N TRP A 165 -22.69 14.15 8.91
CA TRP A 165 -22.67 15.24 7.95
C TRP A 165 -23.41 14.91 6.64
N VAL A 166 -23.77 13.65 6.39
CA VAL A 166 -24.55 13.23 5.23
C VAL A 166 -26.02 13.18 5.59
N LYS A 167 -26.73 14.30 5.44
CA LYS A 167 -28.16 14.42 5.80
C LYS A 167 -29.08 13.46 5.03
N SER A 168 -28.65 13.02 3.85
CA SER A 168 -29.40 12.08 3.00
C SER A 168 -29.10 10.61 3.31
N ALA A 169 -28.20 10.32 4.26
CA ALA A 169 -27.82 8.95 4.58
C ALA A 169 -29.02 8.15 5.12
N LYS A 170 -29.09 6.87 4.75
CA LYS A 170 -30.17 5.96 5.17
C LYS A 170 -29.60 4.65 5.70
N GLY A 171 -30.33 4.01 6.59
CA GLY A 171 -29.95 2.69 7.13
C GLY A 171 -29.01 2.75 8.32
N THR A 172 -28.53 1.58 8.71
CA THR A 172 -27.61 1.36 9.84
C THR A 172 -26.17 1.29 9.36
N TRP A 173 -25.22 1.45 10.29
CA TRP A 173 -23.79 1.22 10.06
C TRP A 173 -23.51 -0.13 9.34
N GLU A 174 -24.17 -1.20 9.78
CA GLU A 174 -24.04 -2.52 9.16
C GLU A 174 -24.58 -2.54 7.73
N SER A 175 -25.80 -2.05 7.50
CA SER A 175 -26.41 -2.03 6.15
C SER A 175 -25.61 -1.21 5.14
N LEU A 176 -24.94 -0.14 5.59
CA LEU A 176 -24.06 0.68 4.76
C LEU A 176 -22.73 -0.03 4.45
N ASN A 177 -22.14 -0.72 5.43
CA ASN A 177 -20.95 -1.54 5.17
C ASN A 177 -21.26 -2.76 4.29
N LEU A 178 -22.48 -3.30 4.31
CA LEU A 178 -22.93 -4.33 3.37
C LEU A 178 -23.07 -3.78 1.94
N ALA A 179 -23.53 -2.53 1.77
CA ALA A 179 -23.52 -1.87 0.46
C ALA A 179 -22.08 -1.71 -0.09
N LEU A 180 -21.14 -1.31 0.77
CA LEU A 180 -19.72 -1.23 0.41
C LEU A 180 -19.09 -2.61 0.14
N LEU A 181 -19.54 -3.67 0.84
CA LEU A 181 -19.15 -5.06 0.51
C LEU A 181 -19.62 -5.44 -0.89
N ASN A 182 -20.84 -5.07 -1.27
CA ASN A 182 -21.34 -5.29 -2.62
C ASN A 182 -20.46 -4.57 -3.65
N PHE A 183 -20.04 -3.33 -3.41
CA PHE A 183 -19.14 -2.59 -4.30
C PHE A 183 -17.76 -3.24 -4.40
N ARG A 184 -17.19 -3.71 -3.29
CA ARG A 184 -15.96 -4.52 -3.31
C ARG A 184 -16.12 -5.78 -4.17
N ASN A 185 -17.26 -6.48 -4.05
CA ASN A 185 -17.53 -7.68 -4.86
C ASN A 185 -17.66 -7.34 -6.36
N ILE A 186 -18.27 -6.19 -6.70
CA ILE A 186 -18.31 -5.65 -8.06
C ILE A 186 -16.89 -5.38 -8.58
N ASP A 187 -16.03 -4.77 -7.78
CA ASP A 187 -14.64 -4.49 -8.19
C ASP A 187 -13.85 -5.78 -8.44
N ILE A 188 -14.09 -6.85 -7.67
CA ILE A 188 -13.50 -8.17 -7.93
C ILE A 188 -13.96 -8.71 -9.29
N GLU A 189 -15.25 -8.59 -9.60
CA GLU A 189 -15.80 -9.03 -10.89
C GLU A 189 -15.22 -8.22 -12.06
N ILE A 190 -15.10 -6.91 -11.91
CA ILE A 190 -14.49 -6.03 -12.91
C ILE A 190 -13.01 -6.41 -13.08
N ALA A 191 -12.27 -6.61 -11.98
CA ALA A 191 -10.87 -6.99 -12.05
C ALA A 191 -10.68 -8.31 -12.82
N ALA A 192 -11.56 -9.29 -12.59
CA ALA A 192 -11.57 -10.55 -13.31
C ALA A 192 -11.92 -10.37 -14.80
N SER A 193 -12.98 -9.62 -15.13
CA SER A 193 -13.43 -9.44 -16.52
C SER A 193 -12.46 -8.59 -17.34
N GLU A 194 -11.88 -7.56 -16.74
CA GLU A 194 -10.91 -6.68 -17.38
C GLU A 194 -9.47 -7.19 -17.28
N GLN A 195 -9.25 -8.33 -16.61
CA GLN A 195 -7.94 -8.96 -16.43
C GLN A 195 -6.91 -8.02 -15.81
N VAL A 196 -7.32 -7.29 -14.77
CA VAL A 196 -6.47 -6.36 -14.02
C VAL A 196 -6.27 -6.86 -12.59
N ALA A 197 -5.27 -6.34 -11.90
CA ALA A 197 -5.04 -6.70 -10.51
C ALA A 197 -6.08 -6.02 -9.60
N PHE A 198 -6.29 -6.58 -8.40
CA PHE A 198 -7.22 -6.06 -7.42
C PHE A 198 -6.49 -5.75 -6.10
N ALA A 199 -6.79 -4.59 -5.50
CA ALA A 199 -6.36 -4.22 -4.16
C ALA A 199 -7.56 -4.21 -3.21
N ASP A 200 -7.62 -5.20 -2.32
CA ASP A 200 -8.69 -5.33 -1.34
C ASP A 200 -8.43 -4.42 -0.12
N VAL A 201 -8.98 -3.21 -0.14
CA VAL A 201 -8.90 -2.28 0.99
C VAL A 201 -10.00 -2.57 2.01
N TYR A 202 -11.19 -2.91 1.53
CA TYR A 202 -12.38 -3.13 2.34
C TYR A 202 -12.15 -4.24 3.36
N TRP A 203 -11.71 -5.42 2.92
CA TRP A 203 -11.69 -6.60 3.78
C TRP A 203 -10.69 -6.48 4.94
N PRO A 204 -9.45 -6.00 4.73
CA PRO A 204 -8.54 -5.73 5.82
C PRO A 204 -9.08 -4.65 6.77
N MET A 205 -9.70 -3.57 6.27
CA MET A 205 -10.27 -2.54 7.14
C MET A 205 -11.43 -3.07 7.98
N LEU A 206 -12.33 -3.88 7.40
CA LEU A 206 -13.42 -4.53 8.13
C LEU A 206 -12.87 -5.38 9.28
N ILE A 207 -12.00 -6.34 8.98
CA ILE A 207 -11.43 -7.27 9.98
C ILE A 207 -10.67 -6.49 11.05
N LYS A 208 -9.77 -5.58 10.65
CA LYS A 208 -8.93 -4.84 11.60
C LYS A 208 -9.72 -3.82 12.40
N GLY A 209 -10.82 -3.29 11.87
CA GLY A 209 -11.77 -2.48 12.62
C GLY A 209 -12.39 -3.29 13.77
N TYR A 210 -12.91 -4.49 13.50
CA TYR A 210 -13.47 -5.36 14.55
C TYR A 210 -12.41 -5.79 15.57
N GLU A 211 -11.24 -6.26 15.13
CA GLU A 211 -10.15 -6.66 16.02
C GLU A 211 -9.68 -5.50 16.92
N ALA A 212 -9.52 -4.29 16.35
CA ALA A 212 -9.06 -3.13 17.10
C ALA A 212 -10.10 -2.68 18.14
N ARG A 213 -11.39 -2.66 17.79
CA ARG A 213 -12.45 -2.30 18.76
C ARG A 213 -12.58 -3.32 19.89
N ALA A 214 -12.50 -4.62 19.57
CA ALA A 214 -12.50 -5.67 20.58
C ALA A 214 -11.31 -5.55 21.55
N LYS A 215 -10.15 -5.09 21.06
CA LYS A 215 -8.91 -5.00 21.84
C LYS A 215 -8.74 -3.67 22.59
N TYR A 216 -9.10 -2.55 21.97
CA TYR A 216 -8.80 -1.20 22.43
C TYR A 216 -10.05 -0.37 22.76
N GLY A 217 -11.25 -0.90 22.49
CA GLY A 217 -12.54 -0.27 22.75
C GLY A 217 -13.16 0.40 21.51
N GLU A 218 -14.46 0.68 21.61
CA GLU A 218 -15.28 1.29 20.54
C GLU A 218 -14.81 2.69 20.11
N THR A 219 -13.98 3.34 20.91
CA THR A 219 -13.38 4.64 20.58
C THR A 219 -12.26 4.54 19.56
N PHE A 220 -11.78 3.33 19.22
CA PHE A 220 -10.81 3.13 18.15
C PHE A 220 -11.51 3.19 16.78
N LYS A 221 -11.30 4.28 16.05
CA LYS A 221 -11.95 4.55 14.76
C LYS A 221 -10.95 4.42 13.62
N LEU A 222 -10.77 3.19 13.13
CA LEU A 222 -9.85 2.91 12.01
C LEU A 222 -10.20 3.73 10.75
N GLU A 223 -11.50 3.91 10.52
CA GLU A 223 -12.10 4.69 9.43
C GLU A 223 -12.15 6.20 9.70
N GLY A 224 -11.69 6.64 10.89
CA GLY A 224 -11.60 8.05 11.27
C GLY A 224 -12.78 8.57 12.09
N ASN A 225 -12.60 9.78 12.64
CA ASN A 225 -13.52 10.37 13.61
C ASN A 225 -14.92 10.65 13.07
N ASP A 226 -15.01 11.01 11.79
CA ASP A 226 -16.27 11.27 11.09
C ASP A 226 -16.90 9.99 10.49
N GLY A 227 -16.23 8.85 10.72
CA GLY A 227 -16.64 7.54 10.26
C GLY A 227 -16.30 7.19 8.82
N VAL A 228 -15.64 8.10 8.07
CA VAL A 228 -15.38 7.94 6.63
C VAL A 228 -13.92 8.19 6.26
N HIS A 229 -13.26 9.20 6.85
CA HIS A 229 -11.91 9.63 6.46
C HIS A 229 -10.85 9.11 7.44
N PRO A 230 -10.09 8.05 7.08
CA PRO A 230 -9.18 7.41 8.01
C PRO A 230 -8.06 8.33 8.49
N GLY A 231 -7.59 8.07 9.72
CA GLY A 231 -6.33 8.58 10.24
C GLY A 231 -5.14 7.71 9.80
N TRP A 232 -3.97 7.92 10.42
CA TRP A 232 -2.74 7.21 10.02
C TRP A 232 -2.85 5.68 10.11
N ALA A 233 -3.56 5.11 11.09
CA ALA A 233 -3.65 3.64 11.16
C ALA A 233 -4.38 3.06 9.95
N GLY A 234 -5.52 3.65 9.58
CA GLY A 234 -6.29 3.22 8.41
C GLY A 234 -5.51 3.41 7.11
N HIS A 235 -4.82 4.54 6.95
CA HIS A 235 -3.98 4.79 5.77
C HIS A 235 -2.81 3.82 5.63
N VAL A 236 -2.24 3.30 6.73
CA VAL A 236 -1.24 2.22 6.65
C VAL A 236 -1.88 0.88 6.22
N VAL A 237 -3.08 0.56 6.71
CA VAL A 237 -3.81 -0.63 6.26
C VAL A 237 -4.12 -0.54 4.76
N MET A 238 -4.59 0.61 4.28
CA MET A 238 -4.82 0.90 2.87
C MET A 238 -3.53 0.77 2.04
N ALA A 239 -2.44 1.44 2.45
CA ALA A 239 -1.16 1.38 1.75
C ALA A 239 -0.64 -0.06 1.68
N SER A 240 -0.82 -0.85 2.75
CA SER A 240 -0.42 -2.27 2.77
C SER A 240 -1.18 -3.07 1.72
N ALA A 241 -2.50 -2.88 1.61
CA ALA A 241 -3.32 -3.55 0.62
C ALA A 241 -2.84 -3.26 -0.82
N TYR A 242 -2.56 -1.99 -1.13
CA TYR A 242 -2.04 -1.61 -2.45
C TYR A 242 -0.63 -2.12 -2.72
N LEU A 243 0.28 -2.05 -1.74
CA LEU A 243 1.65 -2.55 -1.90
C LEU A 243 1.66 -4.08 -2.10
N GLU A 244 0.84 -4.82 -1.35
CA GLU A 244 0.65 -6.27 -1.55
C GLU A 244 0.03 -6.56 -2.93
N ALA A 245 -0.97 -5.78 -3.36
CA ALA A 245 -1.60 -5.93 -4.68
C ALA A 245 -0.68 -5.59 -5.86
N LEU A 246 0.32 -4.73 -5.65
CA LEU A 246 1.41 -4.47 -6.60
C LEU A 246 2.45 -5.61 -6.63
N GLY A 247 2.31 -6.62 -5.76
CA GLY A 247 3.19 -7.78 -5.68
C GLY A 247 4.47 -7.54 -4.88
N LEU A 248 4.53 -6.47 -4.08
CA LEU A 248 5.68 -6.19 -3.22
C LEU A 248 5.70 -7.15 -2.04
N LYS A 249 6.84 -7.84 -1.86
CA LYS A 249 7.00 -8.88 -0.82
C LYS A 249 7.81 -8.43 0.39
N GLY A 250 8.32 -7.20 0.42
CA GLY A 250 9.00 -6.65 1.59
C GLY A 250 10.35 -7.24 1.99
N ASN A 251 11.04 -7.93 1.08
CA ASN A 251 12.40 -8.41 1.34
C ASN A 251 13.41 -7.29 1.06
N LEU A 252 13.92 -6.67 2.12
CA LEU A 252 14.92 -5.60 2.06
C LEU A 252 16.35 -6.13 2.10
N GLY A 253 16.52 -7.39 2.47
CA GLY A 253 17.79 -8.07 2.52
C GLY A 253 17.94 -9.03 3.69
N GLU A 254 19.02 -9.80 3.63
CA GLU A 254 19.44 -10.69 4.70
C GLU A 254 20.93 -10.54 4.95
N ILE A 255 21.29 -10.55 6.23
CA ILE A 255 22.66 -10.57 6.75
C ILE A 255 22.79 -11.86 7.55
N SER A 256 23.72 -12.72 7.15
CA SER A 256 23.99 -13.99 7.84
C SER A 256 25.38 -13.95 8.45
N VAL A 257 25.48 -14.26 9.75
CA VAL A 257 26.72 -14.24 10.53
C VAL A 257 26.92 -15.60 11.18
N ASP A 258 28.14 -16.12 11.09
CA ASP A 258 28.62 -17.27 11.84
C ASP A 258 29.72 -16.78 12.79
N LEU A 259 29.40 -16.67 14.08
CA LEU A 259 30.32 -16.16 15.10
C LEU A 259 31.46 -17.14 15.38
N GLU A 260 31.21 -18.44 15.25
CA GLU A 260 32.21 -19.47 15.49
C GLU A 260 33.22 -19.54 14.35
N LYS A 261 32.76 -19.48 13.10
CA LYS A 261 33.64 -19.46 11.92
C LYS A 261 34.24 -18.09 11.62
N GLY A 262 33.76 -17.04 12.29
CA GLY A 262 34.19 -15.67 12.01
C GLY A 262 33.90 -15.26 10.56
N SER A 263 32.68 -15.54 10.07
CA SER A 263 32.29 -15.19 8.70
C SER A 263 30.94 -14.50 8.64
N ALA A 264 30.74 -13.66 7.61
CA ALA A 264 29.47 -13.00 7.37
C ALA A 264 29.19 -12.86 5.87
N THR A 265 27.92 -12.97 5.49
CA THR A 265 27.44 -12.78 4.11
C THR A 265 26.19 -11.90 4.10
N SER A 266 25.95 -11.23 2.98
CA SER A 266 24.73 -10.45 2.77
C SER A 266 24.16 -10.68 1.37
N LYS A 267 22.84 -10.56 1.26
CA LYS A 267 22.13 -10.62 -0.03
C LYS A 267 21.04 -9.55 -0.10
N GLU A 268 20.57 -9.30 -1.32
CA GLU A 268 19.38 -8.50 -1.63
C GLU A 268 19.41 -7.09 -1.03
N GLY A 269 19.93 -6.11 -1.77
CA GLY A 269 19.91 -4.70 -1.32
C GLY A 269 20.84 -4.39 -0.14
N GLN A 270 21.63 -5.36 0.33
CA GLN A 270 22.61 -5.21 1.41
C GLN A 270 23.99 -5.65 0.93
N ARG A 271 25.04 -4.93 1.36
CA ARG A 271 26.43 -5.27 1.07
C ARG A 271 27.30 -5.09 2.31
N ILE A 272 27.91 -6.18 2.76
CA ILE A 272 28.98 -6.14 3.76
C ILE A 272 30.24 -5.59 3.08
N THR A 273 30.78 -4.49 3.60
CA THR A 273 32.05 -3.92 3.15
C THR A 273 33.22 -4.37 4.02
N LYS A 274 32.95 -4.74 5.27
CA LYS A 274 33.95 -5.22 6.22
C LYS A 274 33.27 -6.09 7.29
N TYR A 275 33.94 -7.15 7.73
CA TYR A 275 33.56 -7.96 8.88
C TYR A 275 34.77 -8.29 9.74
N GLU A 276 34.73 -7.92 11.02
CA GLU A 276 35.78 -8.23 12.00
C GLU A 276 35.14 -8.42 13.38
N ASN A 277 35.43 -9.55 14.05
CA ASN A 277 35.04 -9.82 15.45
C ASN A 277 33.57 -9.49 15.77
N GLY A 278 32.64 -10.03 14.99
CA GLY A 278 31.19 -9.79 15.19
C GLY A 278 30.71 -8.39 14.77
N THR A 279 31.59 -7.53 14.26
CA THR A 279 31.25 -6.19 13.77
C THR A 279 31.19 -6.16 12.25
N ILE A 280 30.08 -5.66 11.71
CA ILE A 280 29.80 -5.55 10.28
C ILE A 280 29.74 -4.08 9.91
N SER A 281 30.55 -3.67 8.93
CA SER A 281 30.29 -2.46 8.16
C SER A 281 29.36 -2.80 7.00
N LEU A 282 28.19 -2.19 6.99
CA LEU A 282 27.08 -2.51 6.11
C LEU A 282 26.73 -1.32 5.22
N ARG A 283 26.63 -1.53 3.91
CA ARG A 283 26.05 -0.59 2.96
C ARG A 283 24.67 -1.08 2.52
N SER A 284 23.62 -0.34 2.87
CA SER A 284 22.21 -0.64 2.57
C SER A 284 21.73 0.14 1.36
N PHE A 285 21.36 -0.55 0.28
CA PHE A 285 20.77 -0.01 -0.95
C PHE A 285 19.24 -0.01 -0.91
N ARG A 286 18.63 -0.97 -0.20
CA ARG A 286 17.21 -0.97 0.14
C ARG A 286 17.11 -0.64 1.62
N ILE A 287 16.46 0.47 1.96
CA ILE A 287 16.35 0.93 3.34
C ILE A 287 14.93 0.68 3.88
N PRO A 288 14.79 0.30 5.17
CA PRO A 288 13.49 0.05 5.76
C PRO A 288 12.65 1.31 5.92
N PHE A 289 11.34 1.10 5.83
CA PHE A 289 10.32 2.02 6.31
C PHE A 289 10.52 2.22 7.81
N SER A 290 10.92 3.42 8.21
CA SER A 290 11.40 3.72 9.56
C SER A 290 10.66 4.94 10.10
N PHE A 291 9.71 4.70 11.01
CA PHE A 291 8.99 5.76 11.72
C PHE A 291 9.31 5.69 13.20
N GLU A 292 9.06 6.81 13.87
CA GLU A 292 9.05 6.84 15.32
C GLU A 292 8.07 5.83 15.90
N ALA A 293 8.43 5.28 17.06
CA ALA A 293 7.51 4.48 17.84
C ALA A 293 6.29 5.34 18.20
N GLY A 294 5.13 4.71 18.28
CA GLY A 294 3.88 5.38 18.59
C GLY A 294 2.94 4.47 19.36
N ASP A 295 1.91 5.07 19.92
CA ASP A 295 0.89 4.35 20.68
C ASP A 295 0.00 3.51 19.74
N VAL A 296 0.11 2.18 19.87
CA VAL A 296 -0.65 1.21 19.06
C VAL A 296 -2.14 1.16 19.43
N ALA A 297 -2.54 1.75 20.56
CA ALA A 297 -3.93 1.86 20.98
C ALA A 297 -4.64 3.11 20.42
N LYS A 298 -3.93 3.98 19.68
CA LYS A 298 -4.50 5.18 19.06
C LYS A 298 -4.62 5.02 17.55
N ASP A 299 -5.83 5.19 17.03
CA ASP A 299 -6.20 5.03 15.62
C ASP A 299 -5.50 6.02 14.66
N ASN A 300 -5.05 7.16 15.14
CA ASN A 300 -4.35 8.15 14.33
C ASN A 300 -2.81 8.05 14.43
N THR A 301 -2.27 6.85 14.68
CA THR A 301 -0.82 6.62 14.66
C THR A 301 -0.41 5.64 13.56
N ILE A 302 0.75 5.88 12.96
CA ILE A 302 1.37 4.93 12.01
C ILE A 302 1.68 3.61 12.72
N ALA A 303 2.08 3.65 13.99
CA ALA A 303 2.39 2.46 14.79
C ALA A 303 1.20 1.50 14.92
N ALA A 304 0.00 2.01 15.19
CA ALA A 304 -1.22 1.20 15.22
C ALA A 304 -1.48 0.54 13.85
N GLY A 305 -1.37 1.30 12.77
CA GLY A 305 -1.54 0.76 11.41
C GLY A 305 -0.50 -0.29 11.04
N VAL A 306 0.77 -0.09 11.42
CA VAL A 306 1.87 -1.05 11.23
C VAL A 306 1.59 -2.36 11.98
N ALA A 307 1.09 -2.27 13.21
CA ALA A 307 0.71 -3.43 14.01
C ALA A 307 -0.49 -4.18 13.39
N LEU A 308 -1.56 -3.47 13.05
CA LEU A 308 -2.81 -4.04 12.50
C LEU A 308 -2.59 -4.75 11.16
N SER A 309 -1.84 -4.12 10.25
CA SER A 309 -1.55 -4.70 8.92
C SER A 309 -0.51 -5.83 8.96
N GLY A 310 0.25 -5.94 10.05
CA GLY A 310 1.44 -6.78 10.09
C GLY A 310 2.55 -6.28 9.15
N PHE A 311 2.62 -4.96 8.92
CA PHE A 311 3.48 -4.31 7.92
C PHE A 311 4.94 -4.79 8.00
N GLN A 312 5.50 -4.82 9.21
CA GLN A 312 6.89 -5.26 9.41
C GLN A 312 7.14 -6.66 8.86
N ARG A 313 6.22 -7.60 9.12
CA ARG A 313 6.36 -8.98 8.64
C ARG A 313 6.11 -9.12 7.15
N LYS A 314 5.24 -8.32 6.55
CA LYS A 314 4.84 -8.49 5.15
C LYS A 314 5.66 -7.65 4.18
N LEU A 315 5.99 -6.43 4.57
CA LEU A 315 6.49 -5.39 3.67
C LEU A 315 7.85 -4.82 4.11
N ASN A 316 8.36 -5.09 5.32
CA ASN A 316 9.54 -4.38 5.82
C ASN A 316 10.52 -5.30 6.57
N ARG A 317 11.09 -6.29 5.86
CA ARG A 317 12.00 -7.28 6.44
C ARG A 317 13.45 -7.05 6.02
N LEU A 318 14.27 -6.59 6.97
CA LEU A 318 15.73 -6.65 6.89
C LEU A 318 16.21 -7.66 7.93
N THR A 319 16.56 -8.87 7.50
CA THR A 319 16.75 -10.00 8.41
C THR A 319 18.22 -10.19 8.79
N LEU A 320 18.52 -10.26 10.08
CA LEU A 320 19.81 -10.73 10.62
C LEU A 320 19.65 -12.17 11.11
N LYS A 321 20.46 -13.09 10.57
CA LYS A 321 20.57 -14.47 11.06
C LYS A 321 21.95 -14.68 11.68
N VAL A 322 21.99 -15.20 12.90
CA VAL A 322 23.24 -15.44 13.63
C VAL A 322 23.34 -16.93 13.98
N THR A 323 24.49 -17.52 13.69
CA THR A 323 24.83 -18.92 13.92
C THR A 323 26.18 -19.02 14.66
N GLY A 324 26.54 -20.21 15.15
CA GLY A 324 27.78 -20.40 15.91
C GLY A 324 27.79 -19.69 17.27
N VAL A 325 26.60 -19.40 17.83
CA VAL A 325 26.44 -18.80 19.16
C VAL A 325 26.61 -19.90 20.22
N LYS A 326 27.59 -19.73 21.12
CA LYS A 326 27.88 -20.58 22.28
C LYS A 326 27.12 -20.11 23.52
N ALA A 327 26.87 -18.82 23.66
CA ALA A 327 26.06 -18.25 24.73
C ALA A 327 24.56 -18.49 24.53
N SER A 328 23.77 -18.32 25.59
CA SER A 328 22.30 -18.43 25.53
C SER A 328 21.65 -17.24 24.79
N LYS A 329 22.35 -16.11 24.73
CA LYS A 329 21.88 -14.86 24.13
C LYS A 329 22.99 -14.15 23.34
N VAL A 330 22.55 -13.34 22.39
CA VAL A 330 23.37 -12.37 21.69
C VAL A 330 22.85 -10.96 21.93
N LYS A 331 23.76 -10.01 22.02
CA LYS A 331 23.51 -8.59 22.00
C LYS A 331 23.75 -8.08 20.59
N VAL A 332 22.76 -7.38 20.03
CA VAL A 332 22.82 -6.78 18.70
C VAL A 332 22.73 -5.26 18.84
N THR A 333 23.73 -4.56 18.35
CA THR A 333 23.77 -3.09 18.31
C THR A 333 23.71 -2.62 16.87
N TRP A 334 22.74 -1.77 16.55
CA TRP A 334 22.61 -1.14 15.23
C TRP A 334 22.42 0.37 15.39
N GLY A 335 23.42 1.14 14.98
CA GLY A 335 23.47 2.56 15.32
C GLY A 335 23.64 2.78 16.82
N ALA A 336 22.80 3.63 17.40
CA ALA A 336 22.84 3.95 18.82
C ALA A 336 22.05 2.97 19.71
N ALA A 337 21.24 2.09 19.11
CA ALA A 337 20.36 1.18 19.84
C ALA A 337 20.96 -0.21 19.98
N THR A 338 20.72 -0.85 21.13
CA THR A 338 21.19 -2.20 21.47
C THR A 338 20.04 -3.01 22.03
N MET A 339 19.88 -4.24 21.54
CA MET A 339 18.84 -5.18 21.98
C MET A 339 19.45 -6.57 22.22
N GLU A 340 18.88 -7.35 23.13
CA GLU A 340 19.27 -8.74 23.38
C GLU A 340 18.27 -9.73 22.79
N PHE A 341 18.78 -10.81 22.20
CA PHE A 341 18.00 -11.89 21.62
C PHE A 341 18.53 -13.22 22.10
N THR A 342 17.65 -14.20 22.28
CA THR A 342 18.08 -15.59 22.50
C THR A 342 18.81 -16.12 21.27
N ALA A 343 19.72 -17.08 21.47
CA ALA A 343 20.39 -17.77 20.35
C ALA A 343 19.37 -18.39 19.37
N VAL A 344 18.22 -18.86 19.87
CA VAL A 344 17.12 -19.40 19.05
C VAL A 344 16.48 -18.31 18.18
N GLN A 345 16.20 -17.12 18.72
CA GLN A 345 15.69 -16.00 17.93
C GLN A 345 16.68 -15.56 16.87
N ALA A 346 17.96 -15.48 17.23
CA ALA A 346 19.03 -15.08 16.33
C ALA A 346 19.24 -16.10 15.19
N LEU A 347 19.13 -17.40 15.49
CA LEU A 347 19.17 -18.48 14.50
C LEU A 347 17.96 -18.47 13.57
N LYS A 348 16.76 -18.18 14.09
CA LYS A 348 15.52 -18.09 13.29
C LYS A 348 15.54 -16.88 12.35
N GLY A 349 16.17 -15.78 12.78
CA GLY A 349 16.27 -14.53 12.04
C GLY A 349 15.52 -13.40 12.75
N ILE A 350 16.24 -12.31 13.00
CA ILE A 350 15.75 -11.08 13.63
C ILE A 350 15.39 -10.08 12.53
N ASN A 351 14.18 -9.52 12.53
CA ASN A 351 13.86 -8.42 11.62
C ASN A 351 14.38 -7.10 12.18
N LEU A 352 15.56 -6.67 11.76
CA LEU A 352 16.20 -5.44 12.22
C LEU A 352 15.30 -4.21 12.06
N ALA A 353 14.50 -4.15 11.00
CA ALA A 353 13.59 -3.03 10.77
C ALA A 353 12.44 -2.94 11.80
N ALA A 354 12.05 -4.07 12.40
CA ALA A 354 11.03 -4.14 13.44
C ALA A 354 11.60 -3.82 14.82
N GLU A 355 12.77 -4.39 15.13
CA GLU A 355 13.38 -4.28 16.45
C GLU A 355 14.11 -2.96 16.66
N PHE A 356 14.53 -2.30 15.57
CA PHE A 356 15.26 -1.03 15.59
C PHE A 356 14.53 0.02 14.73
N PRO A 357 13.38 0.56 15.19
CA PRO A 357 12.62 1.56 14.44
C PRO A 357 13.42 2.87 14.22
N GLN A 358 14.28 3.23 15.17
CA GLN A 358 15.22 4.36 15.08
C GLN A 358 16.62 3.91 14.66
N ASN A 359 16.68 3.18 13.55
CA ASN A 359 17.92 2.66 12.99
C ASN A 359 18.71 3.74 12.21
N PRO A 360 20.00 3.47 11.86
CA PRO A 360 20.83 4.39 11.07
C PRO A 360 20.26 4.87 9.73
N THR A 361 19.29 4.17 9.15
CA THR A 361 18.66 4.58 7.88
C THR A 361 17.48 5.55 8.07
N ALA A 362 16.95 5.66 9.29
CA ALA A 362 15.80 6.50 9.61
C ALA A 362 15.96 7.97 9.19
N PRO A 363 17.12 8.65 9.35
CA PRO A 363 17.29 10.02 8.90
C PRO A 363 17.16 10.21 7.38
N VAL A 364 17.59 9.22 6.59
CA VAL A 364 17.43 9.27 5.13
C VAL A 364 15.98 9.01 4.75
N PHE A 365 15.34 8.02 5.39
CA PHE A 365 13.93 7.74 5.18
C PHE A 365 13.04 8.94 5.54
N ALA A 366 13.32 9.65 6.64
CA ALA A 366 12.59 10.87 7.03
C ALA A 366 12.69 11.98 5.96
N LYS A 367 13.85 12.15 5.32
CA LYS A 367 14.01 13.08 4.20
C LYS A 367 13.19 12.67 2.97
N ILE A 368 13.19 11.38 2.63
CA ILE A 368 12.35 10.82 1.55
C ILE A 368 10.88 11.09 1.88
N TRP A 369 10.44 10.77 3.09
CA TRP A 369 9.09 11.01 3.57
C TRP A 369 8.67 12.47 3.41
N GLN A 370 9.52 13.41 3.82
CA GLN A 370 9.25 14.85 3.67
C GLN A 370 9.14 15.26 2.19
N ALA A 371 10.14 14.90 1.37
CA ALA A 371 10.16 15.27 -0.04
C ALA A 371 8.96 14.69 -0.83
N VAL A 372 8.51 13.48 -0.50
CA VAL A 372 7.26 12.91 -1.06
C VAL A 372 6.05 13.76 -0.66
N GLY A 373 5.97 14.17 0.61
CA GLY A 373 4.88 15.02 1.10
C GLY A 373 4.81 16.36 0.37
N ASP A 374 5.95 17.03 0.22
CA ASP A 374 6.05 18.32 -0.48
C ASP A 374 5.66 18.18 -1.97
N LYS A 375 6.15 17.13 -2.63
CA LYS A 375 5.80 16.82 -4.03
C LYS A 375 4.31 16.56 -4.18
N GLN A 376 3.72 15.69 -3.36
CA GLN A 376 2.29 15.36 -3.48
C GLN A 376 1.37 16.54 -3.11
N ALA A 377 1.81 17.44 -2.22
CA ALA A 377 1.10 18.68 -1.95
C ALA A 377 1.03 19.56 -3.21
N PHE A 378 2.13 19.72 -3.93
CA PHE A 378 2.14 20.45 -5.20
C PHE A 378 1.31 19.76 -6.29
N GLU A 379 1.30 18.42 -6.34
CA GLU A 379 0.44 17.66 -7.28
C GLU A 379 -1.06 17.97 -7.06
N THR A 380 -1.51 18.12 -5.81
CA THR A 380 -2.87 18.62 -5.51
C THR A 380 -3.07 20.04 -6.04
N THR A 381 -2.10 20.94 -5.83
CA THR A 381 -2.15 22.31 -6.36
C THR A 381 -2.25 22.34 -7.89
N GLN A 382 -1.51 21.48 -8.59
CA GLN A 382 -1.57 21.38 -10.06
C GLN A 382 -2.99 21.05 -10.52
N ILE A 383 -3.56 19.94 -10.02
CA ILE A 383 -4.83 19.43 -10.54
C ILE A 383 -6.05 20.22 -10.07
N LYS A 384 -6.04 20.71 -8.82
CA LYS A 384 -7.21 21.41 -8.24
C LYS A 384 -7.22 22.90 -8.47
N THR A 385 -6.04 23.52 -8.61
CA THR A 385 -5.91 24.97 -8.72
C THR A 385 -5.42 25.38 -10.10
N LEU A 386 -4.22 24.95 -10.49
CA LEU A 386 -3.60 25.44 -11.72
C LEU A 386 -4.38 25.00 -12.96
N PHE A 387 -4.75 23.72 -13.07
CA PHE A 387 -5.48 23.20 -14.23
C PHE A 387 -6.96 23.62 -14.27
N ARG A 388 -7.38 24.46 -13.32
CA ARG A 388 -8.73 25.03 -13.23
C ARG A 388 -8.69 26.56 -13.22
N SER A 389 -7.52 27.16 -13.40
CA SER A 389 -7.34 28.61 -13.41
C SER A 389 -7.94 29.25 -14.67
N LYS A 390 -8.03 30.59 -14.70
CA LYS A 390 -8.48 31.31 -15.91
C LYS A 390 -7.50 31.12 -17.06
N GLU A 391 -6.21 31.09 -16.75
CA GLU A 391 -5.12 30.86 -17.70
C GLU A 391 -5.25 29.47 -18.31
N ALA A 392 -5.60 28.46 -17.51
CA ALA A 392 -5.78 27.09 -18.01
C ALA A 392 -7.01 26.94 -18.94
N LYS A 393 -8.03 27.78 -18.76
CA LYS A 393 -9.16 27.87 -19.71
C LYS A 393 -8.76 28.49 -21.05
N ALA A 394 -7.76 29.37 -21.05
CA ALA A 394 -7.25 29.99 -22.27
C ALA A 394 -6.23 29.08 -22.98
N ASP A 395 -5.29 28.51 -22.23
CA ASP A 395 -4.25 27.62 -22.73
C ASP A 395 -3.80 26.65 -21.63
N ILE A 396 -4.44 25.47 -21.59
CA ILE A 396 -4.11 24.42 -20.62
C ILE A 396 -2.69 23.89 -20.84
N GLU A 397 -2.20 23.81 -22.07
CA GLU A 397 -0.90 23.23 -22.37
C GLU A 397 0.24 24.13 -21.85
N ALA A 398 0.10 25.45 -21.95
CA ALA A 398 1.03 26.40 -21.33
C ALA A 398 1.04 26.29 -19.80
N VAL A 399 -0.13 26.16 -19.16
CA VAL A 399 -0.22 25.99 -17.70
C VAL A 399 0.38 24.66 -17.25
N VAL A 400 0.12 23.57 -17.97
CA VAL A 400 0.74 22.27 -17.70
C VAL A 400 2.26 22.39 -17.80
N LYS A 401 2.77 22.87 -18.95
CA LYS A 401 4.21 22.99 -19.21
C LYS A 401 4.92 23.82 -18.14
N SER A 402 4.34 24.96 -17.74
CA SER A 402 4.93 25.80 -16.69
C SER A 402 4.90 25.14 -15.32
N SER A 403 3.79 24.49 -14.95
CA SER A 403 3.67 23.80 -13.66
C SER A 403 4.61 22.60 -13.52
N GLU A 404 4.92 21.92 -14.62
CA GLU A 404 5.84 20.77 -14.62
C GLU A 404 7.29 21.17 -14.28
N ILE A 405 7.67 22.45 -14.40
CA ILE A 405 8.99 22.93 -13.96
C ILE A 405 9.15 22.73 -12.44
N GLU A 406 8.15 23.15 -11.67
CA GLU A 406 8.17 23.00 -10.21
C GLU A 406 7.98 21.54 -9.79
N HIS A 407 7.11 20.78 -10.47
CA HIS A 407 7.00 19.34 -10.23
C HIS A 407 8.33 18.62 -10.46
N ALA A 408 9.02 18.91 -11.58
CA ALA A 408 10.32 18.33 -11.91
C ALA A 408 11.40 18.70 -10.89
N ARG A 409 11.37 19.92 -10.34
CA ARG A 409 12.26 20.35 -9.25
C ARG A 409 12.05 19.49 -8.00
N LEU A 410 10.80 19.30 -7.57
CA LEU A 410 10.45 18.48 -6.41
C LEU A 410 10.78 17.00 -6.63
N ALA A 411 10.47 16.46 -7.81
CA ALA A 411 10.81 15.09 -8.19
C ALA A 411 12.33 14.85 -8.23
N SER A 412 13.10 15.82 -8.73
CA SER A 412 14.57 15.74 -8.74
C SER A 412 15.16 15.82 -7.33
N ALA A 413 14.60 16.65 -6.46
CA ALA A 413 14.98 16.72 -5.05
C ALA A 413 14.75 15.38 -4.34
N LEU A 414 13.60 14.74 -4.57
CA LEU A 414 13.32 13.39 -4.06
C LEU A 414 14.32 12.36 -4.60
N LYS A 415 14.57 12.35 -5.91
CA LYS A 415 15.52 11.42 -6.54
C LYS A 415 16.93 11.55 -5.99
N ALA A 416 17.38 12.77 -5.67
CA ALA A 416 18.70 13.02 -5.09
C ALA A 416 18.89 12.43 -3.68
N LEU A 417 17.80 12.12 -2.97
CA LEU A 417 17.84 11.46 -1.66
C LEU A 417 18.05 9.94 -1.75
N VAL A 418 17.83 9.35 -2.92
CA VAL A 418 17.95 7.89 -3.14
C VAL A 418 19.42 7.51 -3.27
N ARG A 419 20.03 7.17 -2.13
CA ARG A 419 21.42 6.75 -2.05
C ARG A 419 21.62 5.66 -0.99
N PRO A 420 22.64 4.80 -1.14
CA PRO A 420 22.94 3.81 -0.13
C PRO A 420 23.30 4.46 1.21
N VAL A 421 22.94 3.78 2.30
CA VAL A 421 23.27 4.21 3.67
C VAL A 421 24.31 3.26 4.25
N ASP A 422 25.42 3.83 4.70
CA ASP A 422 26.45 3.08 5.43
C ASP A 422 26.12 3.07 6.93
N SER A 423 26.26 1.90 7.56
CA SER A 423 26.00 1.72 8.99
C SER A 423 26.92 0.64 9.58
N ILE A 424 26.95 0.57 10.92
CA ILE A 424 27.67 -0.47 11.67
C ILE A 424 26.65 -1.30 12.43
N LEU A 425 26.76 -2.62 12.29
CA LEU A 425 25.98 -3.61 13.01
C LEU A 425 26.95 -4.48 13.82
N LYS A 426 26.79 -4.54 15.14
CA LYS A 426 27.65 -5.31 16.04
C LYS A 426 26.85 -6.43 16.70
N ILE A 427 27.43 -7.62 16.74
CA ILE A 427 26.86 -8.82 17.36
C ILE A 427 27.87 -9.34 18.38
N GLU A 428 27.42 -9.50 19.63
CA GLU A 428 28.25 -9.96 20.74
C GLU A 428 27.53 -11.05 21.51
N GLU A 429 28.26 -12.08 21.94
CA GLU A 429 27.71 -13.06 22.87
C GLU A 429 27.56 -12.43 24.26
N VAL A 430 26.40 -12.64 24.90
CA VAL A 430 26.19 -12.21 26.29
C VAL A 430 26.86 -13.25 27.19
N ARG A 431 27.93 -12.85 27.88
CA ARG A 431 28.69 -13.71 28.79
C ARG A 431 27.95 -14.01 30.08
#